data_AF-A0AAV6GZ96-F1
#
_entry.id   AF-A0AAV6GZ96-F1
#
_cell.length_a   1.000
_cell.length_b   1.000
_cell.length_c   1.000
_cell.angle_alpha   90.00
_cell.angle_beta   90.00
_cell.angle_gamma   90.00
#
_symmetry.space_group_name_H-M   'P 1'
#
loop_
_entity.id
_entity.type
_entity.pdbx_description
1 polymer ?
#
loop_
_entity_poly.entity_id
_entity_poly.type
_entity_poly.pdbx_seq_one_letter_code
_entity_poly.pdbx_strand_id
1 'polypeptide(L)'
;MLCRLYLAAMHFNENAGRTQARTTSGKLRYSLHFPKAKKGGHTVKPVKSPPTHCYVHNLIAGVFEEIVPNPLPYMEELQKNPCS
;
A
#
# COMPACT_ATOMS: atom_id res chain seq x y z
N MET A 1 22.59 -5.82 -5.15
CA MET A 1 21.59 -4.74 -4.96
C MET A 1 20.18 -5.14 -5.37
N LEU A 2 20.02 -6.13 -6.25
CA LEU A 2 18.74 -6.58 -6.78
C LEU A 2 17.76 -7.11 -5.71
N CYS A 3 18.24 -7.87 -4.72
CA CYS A 3 17.38 -8.36 -3.63
C CYS A 3 16.67 -7.22 -2.87
N ARG A 4 17.33 -6.07 -2.69
CA ARG A 4 16.73 -4.90 -2.02
C ARG A 4 15.65 -4.24 -2.88
N LEU A 5 15.77 -4.29 -4.20
CA LEU A 5 14.78 -3.77 -5.13
C LEU A 5 13.51 -4.64 -5.14
N TYR A 6 13.67 -5.96 -5.22
CA TYR A 6 12.53 -6.89 -5.16
C TYR A 6 11.82 -6.81 -3.81
N LEU A 7 12.57 -6.72 -2.70
CA LEU A 7 11.99 -6.45 -1.39
C LEU A 7 11.21 -5.13 -1.39
N ALA A 8 11.76 -4.04 -1.93
CA ALA A 8 11.06 -2.75 -1.99
C ALA A 8 9.75 -2.82 -2.79
N ALA A 9 9.75 -3.52 -3.93
CA ALA A 9 8.54 -3.74 -4.73
C ALA A 9 7.49 -4.59 -4.00
N MET A 10 7.91 -5.69 -3.34
CA MET A 10 7.01 -6.52 -2.53
C MET A 10 6.50 -5.80 -1.27
N HIS A 11 7.28 -4.86 -0.74
CA HIS A 11 6.91 -4.02 0.40
C HIS A 11 6.15 -2.76 -0.01
N PHE A 12 5.82 -2.57 -1.28
CA PHE A 12 4.98 -1.45 -1.69
C PHE A 12 3.61 -1.57 -1.02
N ASN A 13 3.34 -0.64 -0.11
CA ASN A 13 2.12 -0.59 0.65
C ASN A 13 1.50 0.80 0.48
N GLU A 14 0.54 0.92 -0.44
CA GLU A 14 -0.20 2.17 -0.68
C GLU A 14 -0.85 2.72 0.61
N ASN A 15 -1.06 1.86 1.61
CA ASN A 15 -1.69 2.19 2.87
C ASN A 15 -0.72 2.65 3.98
N ALA A 16 0.59 2.69 3.73
CA ALA A 16 1.60 3.08 4.71
C ALA A 16 1.44 4.55 5.16
N GLY A 17 1.10 5.43 4.21
CA GLY A 17 0.93 6.88 4.43
C GLY A 17 -0.49 7.35 4.72
N ARG A 18 -1.42 6.46 5.08
CA ARG A 18 -2.85 6.83 5.25
C ARG A 18 -3.04 7.97 6.23
N THR A 19 -3.73 9.00 5.76
CA THR A 19 -4.09 10.20 6.50
C THR A 19 -5.24 9.93 7.47
N GLN A 20 -5.45 10.86 8.41
CA GLN A 20 -6.57 10.77 9.34
C GLN A 20 -7.90 11.02 8.61
N ALA A 21 -8.89 10.18 8.89
CA ALA A 21 -10.23 10.29 8.34
C ALA A 21 -10.91 11.57 8.81
N ARG A 22 -11.72 12.16 7.93
CA ARG A 22 -12.55 13.33 8.20
C ARG A 22 -14.03 12.95 8.19
N THR A 23 -14.84 13.70 8.93
CA THR A 23 -16.30 13.67 8.82
C THR A 23 -16.76 14.34 7.53
N THR A 24 -18.03 14.20 7.17
CA THR A 24 -18.66 14.95 6.08
C THR A 24 -18.52 16.46 6.25
N SER A 25 -18.50 16.95 7.49
CA SER A 25 -18.24 18.34 7.83
C SER A 25 -16.74 18.72 7.88
N GLY A 26 -15.83 17.84 7.44
CA GLY A 26 -14.38 18.09 7.37
C GLY A 26 -13.59 17.95 8.67
N LYS A 27 -14.22 17.59 9.80
CA LYS A 27 -13.56 17.46 11.11
C LYS A 27 -12.81 16.14 11.24
N LEU A 28 -11.67 16.13 11.92
CA LEU A 28 -10.87 14.92 12.13
C LEU A 28 -11.60 13.89 13.01
N ARG A 29 -11.51 12.61 12.65
CA ARG A 29 -12.16 11.50 13.37
C ARG A 29 -11.19 10.83 14.35
N TYR A 30 -11.69 10.52 15.53
CA TYR A 30 -10.95 9.82 16.58
C TYR A 30 -11.77 8.64 17.11
N SER A 31 -11.09 7.62 17.64
CA SER A 31 -11.73 6.50 18.33
C SER A 31 -11.21 6.38 19.76
N LEU A 32 -12.10 5.94 20.65
CA LEU A 32 -11.74 5.58 22.01
C LEU A 32 -11.30 4.11 22.04
N HIS A 33 -10.08 3.89 22.52
CA HIS A 33 -9.53 2.58 22.77
C HIS A 33 -9.46 2.35 24.27
N PHE A 34 -9.86 1.17 24.74
CA PHE A 34 -9.87 0.81 26.16
C PHE A 34 -8.87 -0.34 26.40
N PRO A 35 -7.57 -0.05 26.60
CA PRO A 35 -6.59 -1.11 26.83
C PRO A 35 -6.84 -1.76 28.19
N LYS A 36 -6.82 -3.10 28.24
CA LYS A 36 -6.96 -3.88 29.49
C LYS A 36 -5.98 -3.42 30.58
N ALA A 37 -4.75 -3.07 30.19
CA ALA A 37 -3.71 -2.58 31.11
C ALA A 37 -4.07 -1.29 31.86
N LYS A 38 -5.00 -0.47 31.35
CA LYS A 38 -5.39 0.80 31.96
C LYS A 38 -6.53 0.70 32.98
N LYS A 39 -6.94 -0.52 33.39
CA LYS A 39 -7.96 -0.78 34.45
C LYS A 39 -9.14 0.21 34.43
N GLY A 40 -9.82 0.31 33.29
CA GLY A 40 -10.98 1.21 33.09
C GLY A 40 -10.67 2.55 32.41
N GLY A 41 -9.39 2.91 32.26
CA GLY A 41 -8.97 4.07 31.46
C GLY A 41 -9.07 3.85 29.95
N HIS A 42 -9.12 4.96 29.20
CA HIS A 42 -9.17 4.95 27.74
C HIS A 42 -8.00 5.72 27.11
N THR A 43 -7.87 5.61 25.79
CA THR A 43 -6.88 6.33 24.98
C THR A 43 -7.54 6.73 23.68
N VAL A 44 -7.35 7.98 23.28
CA VAL A 44 -7.87 8.50 22.01
C VAL A 44 -6.86 8.16 20.92
N LYS A 45 -7.32 7.56 19.82
CA LYS A 45 -6.49 7.28 18.64
C LYS A 45 -7.08 7.94 17.38
N PRO A 46 -6.25 8.52 16.50
CA PRO A 46 -6.69 8.97 15.19
C PRO A 46 -7.28 7.81 14.39
N VAL A 47 -8.45 8.00 13.80
CA VAL A 47 -9.01 7.04 12.84
C VAL A 47 -8.38 7.33 11.49
N LYS A 48 -7.68 6.37 10.89
CA LYS A 48 -7.12 6.50 9.54
C LYS A 48 -8.22 6.37 8.48
N SER A 49 -7.99 6.92 7.30
CA SER A 49 -8.84 6.67 6.14
C SER A 49 -8.99 5.17 5.84
N PRO A 50 -10.10 4.75 5.22
CA PRO A 50 -10.24 3.38 4.73
C PRO A 50 -9.05 2.99 3.85
N PRO A 51 -8.57 1.74 3.92
CA PRO A 51 -7.53 1.28 3.03
C PRO A 51 -8.01 1.24 1.58
N THR A 52 -7.09 1.49 0.66
CA THR A 52 -7.29 1.30 -0.78
C THR A 52 -6.46 0.12 -1.27
N HIS A 53 -6.87 -0.43 -2.40
CA HIS A 53 -6.20 -1.53 -3.10
C HIS A 53 -6.06 -1.20 -4.59
N CYS A 54 -5.98 0.09 -4.94
CA CYS A 54 -6.03 0.57 -6.32
C CYS A 54 -4.76 0.17 -7.08
N TYR A 55 -3.63 0.07 -6.40
CA TYR A 55 -2.38 -0.38 -7.02
C TYR A 55 -2.53 -1.78 -7.63
N VAL A 56 -3.26 -2.69 -6.97
CA VAL A 56 -3.48 -4.06 -7.49
C VAL A 56 -4.27 -4.01 -8.81
N HIS A 57 -5.29 -3.17 -8.88
CA HIS A 57 -6.10 -3.01 -10.08
C HIS A 57 -5.28 -2.43 -11.23
N ASN A 58 -4.48 -1.39 -10.95
CA ASN A 58 -3.60 -0.77 -11.94
C ASN A 58 -2.54 -1.76 -12.44
N LEU A 59 -1.97 -2.57 -11.54
CA LEU A 59 -0.98 -3.59 -11.90
C LEU A 59 -1.58 -4.66 -12.81
N ILE A 60 -2.75 -5.17 -12.45
CA ILE A 60 -3.47 -6.18 -13.26
C ILE A 60 -3.81 -5.59 -14.63
N ALA A 61 -4.34 -4.37 -14.69
CA ALA A 61 -4.64 -3.70 -15.95
C ALA A 61 -3.40 -3.57 -16.84
N GLY A 62 -2.28 -3.05 -16.31
CA GLY A 62 -1.03 -2.93 -17.06
C GLY A 62 -0.48 -4.27 -17.56
N VAL A 63 -0.61 -5.34 -16.77
CA VAL A 63 -0.24 -6.69 -17.23
C VAL A 63 -1.05 -7.10 -18.46
N PHE A 64 -2.37 -6.95 -18.43
CA PHE A 64 -3.24 -7.39 -19.52
C PHE A 64 -3.23 -6.45 -20.74
N GLU A 65 -3.08 -5.15 -20.53
CA GLU A 65 -3.16 -4.14 -21.60
C GLU A 65 -1.82 -3.87 -22.27
N GLU A 66 -0.70 -3.98 -21.53
CA GLU A 66 0.62 -3.61 -22.04
C GLU A 66 1.55 -4.83 -22.21
N ILE A 67 1.63 -5.68 -21.19
CA ILE A 67 2.62 -6.76 -21.15
C ILE A 67 2.17 -7.98 -21.94
N VAL A 68 0.92 -8.43 -21.77
CA VAL A 68 0.40 -9.61 -22.49
C VAL A 68 0.40 -9.42 -24.01
N PRO A 69 0.02 -8.25 -24.58
CA PRO A 69 0.05 -8.05 -26.03
C PRO A 69 1.46 -7.97 -26.61
N ASN A 70 2.43 -7.44 -25.86
CA ASN A 70 3.81 -7.35 -26.30
C ASN A 70 4.81 -7.58 -25.13
N PRO A 71 5.10 -8.84 -24.80
CA PRO A 71 5.93 -9.15 -23.64
C PRO A 71 7.44 -8.96 -23.89
N LEU A 72 7.88 -8.91 -25.14
CA LEU A 72 9.31 -8.93 -25.52
C LEU A 72 10.14 -7.80 -24.89
N PRO A 73 9.71 -6.52 -24.90
CA PRO A 73 10.51 -5.44 -24.31
C PRO A 73 10.77 -5.64 -22.82
N TYR A 74 9.78 -6.13 -22.08
CA TYR A 74 9.88 -6.41 -20.65
C TYR A 74 10.79 -7.61 -20.36
N MET A 75 10.73 -8.65 -21.19
CA MET A 75 11.61 -9.82 -21.08
C MET A 75 13.07 -9.47 -21.38
N GLU A 76 13.33 -8.66 -22.40
CA GLU A 76 14.67 -8.17 -22.73
C GLU A 76 15.25 -7.29 -21.62
N GLU A 77 14.42 -6.45 -21.00
CA GLU A 77 14.83 -5.61 -19.87
C GLU A 77 15.19 -6.44 -18.63
N LEU A 78 14.43 -7.51 -18.35
CA LEU A 78 14.77 -8.47 -17.29
C LEU A 78 16.09 -9.21 -17.58
N GLN A 79 16.36 -9.54 -18.84
CA GLN A 79 17.61 -10.20 -19.25
C GLN A 79 18.84 -9.29 -19.19
N LYS A 80 18.67 -7.96 -19.34
CA LYS A 80 19.78 -6.99 -19.21
C LYS A 80 20.32 -6.86 -17.78
N ASN A 81 19.51 -7.23 -16.78
CA ASN A 81 19.91 -7.29 -15.38
C ASN A 81 19.84 -8.73 -14.88
N PRO A 82 20.69 -9.65 -15.40
CA PRO A 82 20.72 -11.01 -14.89
C PRO A 82 21.09 -10.93 -13.41
N CYS A 83 20.28 -11.56 -12.56
CA CYS A 83 20.50 -11.59 -11.12
C CYS A 83 21.99 -11.83 -10.81
N SER A 84 22.64 -10.82 -10.22
CA SER A 84 23.97 -10.90 -9.59
C SER A 84 23.86 -10.92 -8.09
#